data_AF-A0A1H0MAM2-F1
#
_entry.id   AF-A0A1H0MAM2-F1
#
_cell.length_a   1.000
_cell.length_b   1.000
_cell.length_c   1.000
_cell.angle_alpha   90.00
_cell.angle_beta   90.00
_cell.angle_gamma   90.00
#
_symmetry.space_group_name_H-M   'P 1'
#
loop_
_entity.id
_entity.type
_entity.pdbx_description
1 polymer ?
#
loop_
_entity_poly.entity_id
_entity_poly.type
_entity_poly.pdbx_seq_one_letter_code
_entity_poly.pdbx_strand_id
1 'polypeptide(L)'
;MGLIERLRILLKYQEGNIKKGASQLGNCSLLFILYPLVFLIFYGTMQDSELPTLLSEIIFYIGILVWMAALLLAILSYFKKNQVLVGISTYLMSVYGCFTLPVSSTTAWGNGHLNFIILQEVSIILWPLISYLIFVYCMVNRNGEIIHSEKWKKLLLYVVMGPGLFLSFISLLLIYFVSDYYCIYLVWGLELALSPALISGWFTILYPLRHKSNLAVASEVQSQAVDALSDTLQEKYFDTDKF
;
A
#
# COMPACT_ATOMS: atom_id res chain seq x y z
N MET A 1 -10.86 17.32 -22.21
CA MET A 1 -9.62 16.90 -21.54
C MET A 1 -9.63 15.39 -21.33
N GLY A 2 -8.68 14.68 -21.91
CA GLY A 2 -8.58 13.22 -21.85
C GLY A 2 -8.10 12.69 -20.50
N LEU A 3 -8.26 11.38 -20.28
CA LEU A 3 -7.89 10.68 -19.04
C LEU A 3 -6.40 10.84 -18.71
N ILE A 4 -5.51 10.67 -19.69
CA ILE A 4 -4.05 10.75 -19.54
C ILE A 4 -3.62 12.11 -18.98
N GLU A 5 -4.20 13.20 -19.48
CA GLU A 5 -3.85 14.54 -19.03
C GLU A 5 -4.33 14.77 -17.59
N ARG A 6 -5.52 14.26 -17.23
CA ARG A 6 -6.03 14.36 -15.86
C ARG A 6 -5.17 13.57 -14.88
N LEU A 7 -4.73 12.37 -15.28
CA LEU A 7 -3.79 11.56 -14.52
C LEU A 7 -2.48 12.32 -14.27
N ARG A 8 -1.91 12.93 -15.31
CA ARG A 8 -0.68 13.73 -15.19
C ARG A 8 -0.84 14.89 -14.20
N ILE A 9 -1.96 15.61 -14.25
CA ILE A 9 -2.24 16.73 -13.34
C ILE A 9 -2.42 16.24 -11.90
N LEU A 10 -3.20 15.17 -11.69
CA LEU A 10 -3.39 14.57 -10.37
C LEU A 10 -2.06 14.07 -9.79
N LEU A 11 -1.24 13.41 -10.60
CA LEU A 11 0.10 12.95 -10.22
C LEU A 11 0.92 14.14 -9.70
N LYS A 12 1.16 15.17 -10.53
CA LYS A 12 1.94 16.35 -10.12
C LYS A 12 1.43 16.98 -8.82
N TYR A 13 0.12 17.03 -8.63
CA TYR A 13 -0.47 17.53 -7.40
C TYR A 13 -0.22 16.64 -6.20
N GLN A 14 -0.41 15.33 -6.33
CA GLN A 14 -0.11 14.40 -5.25
C GLN A 14 1.35 14.52 -4.85
N GLU A 15 2.27 14.56 -5.81
CA GLU A 15 3.70 14.69 -5.59
C GLU A 15 4.09 15.94 -4.80
N GLY A 16 3.49 17.09 -5.13
CA GLY A 16 3.73 18.35 -4.43
C GLY A 16 3.06 18.48 -3.06
N ASN A 17 2.09 17.61 -2.73
CA ASN A 17 1.34 17.69 -1.46
C ASN A 17 1.79 16.67 -0.40
N ILE A 18 2.75 15.81 -0.71
CA ILE A 18 3.32 14.89 0.28
C ILE A 18 4.19 15.69 1.25
N LYS A 19 3.93 15.52 2.55
CA LYS A 19 4.63 16.29 3.59
C LYS A 19 5.84 15.57 4.20
N LYS A 20 5.93 14.25 4.03
CA LYS A 20 6.96 13.43 4.67
C LYS A 20 7.16 12.12 3.92
N GLY A 21 8.39 11.64 3.92
CA GLY A 21 8.74 10.29 3.48
C GLY A 21 8.36 9.21 4.51
N ALA A 22 8.75 7.98 4.23
CA ALA A 22 8.43 6.82 5.07
C ALA A 22 8.94 6.96 6.51
N SER A 23 8.17 6.47 7.47
CA SER A 23 8.50 6.51 8.90
C SER A 23 9.38 5.34 9.30
N GLN A 24 10.58 5.61 9.84
CA GLN A 24 11.47 4.56 10.36
C GLN A 24 10.79 3.78 11.50
N LEU A 25 10.12 4.47 12.42
CA LEU A 25 9.44 3.83 13.54
C LEU A 25 8.27 2.95 13.06
N GLY A 26 7.52 3.43 12.07
CA GLY A 26 6.46 2.65 11.42
C GLY A 26 7.02 1.39 10.74
N ASN A 27 8.14 1.52 10.03
CA ASN A 27 8.81 0.37 9.42
C ASN A 27 9.27 -0.66 10.46
N CYS A 28 9.84 -0.22 11.60
CA CYS A 28 10.24 -1.12 12.68
C CYS A 28 9.03 -1.83 13.32
N SER A 29 7.93 -1.11 13.58
CA SER A 29 6.70 -1.71 14.09
C SER A 29 6.13 -2.75 13.12
N LEU A 30 6.16 -2.46 11.81
CA LEU A 30 5.74 -3.42 10.81
C LEU A 30 6.66 -4.66 10.80
N LEU A 31 7.98 -4.45 10.81
CA LEU A 31 8.98 -5.50 10.70
C LEU A 31 9.01 -6.48 11.88
N PHE A 32 8.83 -5.98 13.09
CA PHE A 32 9.01 -6.78 14.31
C PHE A 32 7.69 -7.18 14.99
N ILE A 33 6.56 -6.58 14.61
CA ILE A 33 5.27 -6.84 15.27
C ILE A 33 4.22 -7.31 14.25
N LEU A 34 3.85 -6.45 13.30
CA LEU A 34 2.72 -6.75 12.41
C LEU A 34 3.07 -7.84 11.38
N TYR A 35 4.24 -7.76 10.74
CA TYR A 35 4.65 -8.70 9.71
C TYR A 35 4.82 -10.13 10.26
N PRO A 36 5.52 -10.35 11.39
CA PRO A 36 5.62 -11.69 11.97
C PRO A 36 4.26 -12.25 12.37
N LEU A 37 3.35 -11.40 12.87
CA LEU A 37 1.98 -11.81 13.22
C LEU A 37 1.22 -12.28 11.98
N VAL A 38 1.21 -11.50 10.89
CA VAL A 38 0.55 -11.89 9.64
C VAL A 38 1.17 -13.15 9.06
N PHE A 39 2.50 -13.25 9.07
CA PHE A 39 3.23 -14.42 8.61
C PHE A 39 2.89 -15.70 9.41
N LEU A 40 2.80 -15.59 10.74
CA LEU A 40 2.44 -16.71 11.62
C LEU A 40 0.99 -17.15 11.42
N ILE A 41 0.05 -16.21 11.25
CA ILE A 41 -1.34 -16.54 10.94
C ILE A 41 -1.41 -17.29 9.60
N PHE A 42 -0.70 -16.83 8.58
CA PHE A 42 -0.64 -17.52 7.29
C PHE A 42 -0.05 -18.93 7.45
N TYR A 43 1.09 -19.06 8.11
CA TYR A 43 1.72 -20.38 8.35
C TYR A 43 0.78 -21.34 9.11
N GLY A 44 0.04 -20.83 10.09
CA GLY A 44 -0.91 -21.64 10.86
C GLY A 44 -2.17 -22.04 10.10
N THR A 45 -2.48 -21.38 8.98
CA THR A 45 -3.71 -21.64 8.20
C THR A 45 -3.42 -22.26 6.84
N MET A 46 -2.20 -22.16 6.29
CA MET A 46 -1.91 -22.52 4.90
C MET A 46 -2.15 -23.99 4.54
N GLN A 47 -2.17 -24.90 5.53
CA GLN A 47 -2.41 -26.35 5.32
C GLN A 47 -3.89 -26.69 5.21
N ASP A 48 -4.77 -25.88 5.80
CA ASP A 48 -6.22 -26.11 5.83
C ASP A 48 -6.93 -25.41 4.66
N SER A 49 -6.19 -24.70 3.81
CA SER A 49 -6.71 -23.94 2.68
C SER A 49 -6.96 -24.84 1.47
N GLU A 50 -7.95 -24.52 0.62
CA GLU A 50 -8.11 -25.19 -0.68
C GLU A 50 -7.07 -24.74 -1.72
N LEU A 51 -6.13 -23.86 -1.34
CA LEU A 51 -5.01 -23.49 -2.22
C LEU A 51 -4.17 -24.74 -2.59
N PRO A 52 -3.67 -24.82 -3.84
CA PRO A 52 -2.71 -25.85 -4.20
C PRO A 52 -1.51 -25.82 -3.24
N THR A 53 -1.11 -26.98 -2.71
CA THR A 53 -0.03 -27.08 -1.71
C THR A 53 1.26 -26.39 -2.17
N LEU A 54 1.63 -26.58 -3.44
CA LEU A 54 2.79 -25.90 -4.03
C LEU A 54 2.67 -24.37 -4.00
N LEU A 55 1.48 -23.81 -4.25
CA LEU A 55 1.26 -22.37 -4.20
C LEU A 55 1.39 -21.85 -2.76
N SER A 56 0.80 -22.54 -1.78
CA SER A 56 0.93 -22.21 -0.37
C SER A 56 2.38 -22.22 0.10
N GLU A 57 3.16 -23.25 -0.28
CA GLU A 57 4.59 -23.34 0.02
C GLU A 57 5.38 -22.20 -0.62
N ILE A 58 5.10 -21.87 -1.89
CA ILE A 58 5.75 -20.74 -2.57
C ILE A 58 5.46 -19.43 -1.83
N ILE A 59 4.20 -19.16 -1.46
CA ILE A 59 3.83 -17.96 -0.71
C ILE A 59 4.58 -17.92 0.63
N PHE A 60 4.66 -19.04 1.34
CA PHE A 60 5.41 -19.14 2.60
C PHE A 60 6.90 -18.78 2.42
N TYR A 61 7.58 -19.37 1.43
CA TYR A 61 8.99 -19.07 1.17
C TYR A 61 9.20 -17.62 0.70
N ILE A 62 8.30 -17.08 -0.12
CA ILE A 62 8.29 -15.65 -0.48
C ILE A 62 8.18 -14.79 0.78
N GLY A 63 7.34 -15.18 1.75
CA GLY A 63 7.22 -14.48 3.03
C GLY A 63 8.52 -14.45 3.82
N ILE A 64 9.28 -15.55 3.86
CA ILE A 64 10.60 -15.56 4.49
C ILE A 64 11.55 -14.60 3.75
N LEU A 65 11.58 -14.68 2.41
CA LEU A 65 12.45 -13.82 1.60
C LEU A 65 12.12 -12.33 1.76
N VAL A 66 10.84 -11.97 1.76
CA VAL A 66 10.38 -10.59 1.98
C VAL A 66 10.80 -10.09 3.35
N TRP A 67 10.69 -10.93 4.39
CA TRP A 67 11.09 -10.53 5.74
C TRP A 67 12.59 -10.29 5.84
N MET A 68 13.40 -11.20 5.29
CA MET A 68 14.86 -11.08 5.26
C MET A 68 15.33 -9.87 4.45
N ALA A 69 14.69 -9.61 3.31
CA ALA A 69 14.95 -8.42 2.50
C ALA A 69 14.56 -7.13 3.26
N ALA A 70 13.41 -7.10 3.92
CA ALA A 70 12.98 -5.96 4.73
C ALA A 70 13.91 -5.70 5.92
N LEU A 71 14.39 -6.77 6.59
CA LEU A 71 15.43 -6.67 7.63
C LEU A 71 16.71 -6.04 7.08
N LEU A 72 17.22 -6.54 5.96
CA LEU A 72 18.42 -6.00 5.32
C LEU A 72 18.24 -4.53 4.94
N LEU A 73 17.09 -4.19 4.33
CA LEU A 73 16.76 -2.82 3.95
C LEU A 73 16.64 -1.90 5.17
N ALA A 74 16.06 -2.36 6.27
CA ALA A 74 15.94 -1.59 7.51
C ALA A 74 17.31 -1.34 8.17
N ILE A 75 18.21 -2.33 8.13
CA ILE A 75 19.59 -2.18 8.61
C ILE A 75 20.33 -1.15 7.74
N LEU A 76 20.28 -1.31 6.41
CA LEU A 76 20.90 -0.39 5.47
C LEU A 76 20.31 1.03 5.59
N SER A 77 19.00 1.15 5.79
CA SER A 77 18.33 2.45 5.97
C SER A 77 18.79 3.15 7.25
N TYR A 78 19.02 2.39 8.33
CA TYR A 78 19.52 2.90 9.59
C TYR A 78 20.95 3.42 9.46
N PHE A 79 21.86 2.65 8.85
CA PHE A 79 23.25 3.06 8.64
C PHE A 79 23.39 4.22 7.66
N LYS A 80 22.66 4.19 6.54
CA LYS A 80 22.75 5.20 5.48
C LYS A 80 21.80 6.38 5.65
N LYS A 81 20.98 6.38 6.71
CA LYS A 81 19.88 7.35 6.94
C LYS A 81 19.00 7.55 5.69
N ASN A 82 18.73 6.47 4.95
CA ASN A 82 18.04 6.55 3.66
C ASN A 82 16.56 6.21 3.78
N GLN A 83 15.70 7.24 3.74
CA GLN A 83 14.25 7.10 3.82
C GLN A 83 13.60 6.35 2.65
N VAL A 84 14.25 6.27 1.48
CA VAL A 84 13.73 5.49 0.34
C VAL A 84 13.76 4.00 0.65
N LEU A 85 14.85 3.52 1.27
CA LEU A 85 14.98 2.12 1.69
C LEU A 85 13.95 1.74 2.75
N VAL A 86 13.63 2.67 3.66
CA VAL A 86 12.54 2.52 4.64
C VAL A 86 11.22 2.31 3.93
N GLY A 87 10.94 3.15 2.94
CA GLY A 87 9.72 3.08 2.16
C GLY A 87 9.60 1.76 1.41
N ILE A 88 10.66 1.31 0.73
CA ILE A 88 10.68 0.03 0.00
C ILE A 88 10.46 -1.13 0.97
N SER A 89 11.15 -1.15 2.11
CA SER A 89 10.98 -2.15 3.16
C SER A 89 9.53 -2.23 3.64
N THR A 90 8.94 -1.08 3.99
CA THR A 90 7.54 -1.00 4.44
C THR A 90 6.59 -1.50 3.35
N TYR A 91 6.83 -1.11 2.10
CA TYR A 91 5.97 -1.47 0.99
C TYR A 91 5.95 -2.98 0.70
N LEU A 92 7.14 -3.61 0.65
CA LEU A 92 7.25 -5.06 0.43
C LEU A 92 6.48 -5.86 1.49
N MET A 93 6.64 -5.49 2.77
CA MET A 93 5.93 -6.12 3.88
C MET A 93 4.41 -5.93 3.79
N SER A 94 3.96 -4.72 3.48
CA SER A 94 2.53 -4.43 3.33
C SER A 94 1.90 -5.19 2.17
N VAL A 95 2.58 -5.27 1.02
CA VAL A 95 2.10 -6.02 -0.14
C VAL A 95 1.93 -7.50 0.20
N TYR A 96 2.93 -8.12 0.84
CA TYR A 96 2.82 -9.50 1.29
C TYR A 96 1.62 -9.72 2.23
N GLY A 97 1.41 -8.79 3.17
CA GLY A 97 0.26 -8.85 4.09
C GLY A 97 -1.08 -8.81 3.35
N CYS A 98 -1.24 -7.90 2.38
CA CYS A 98 -2.46 -7.78 1.58
C CYS A 98 -2.81 -9.03 0.77
N PHE A 99 -1.84 -9.87 0.41
CA PHE A 99 -2.07 -11.12 -0.34
C PHE A 99 -2.23 -12.36 0.55
N THR A 100 -1.85 -12.26 1.83
CA THR A 100 -1.89 -13.43 2.74
C THR A 100 -3.03 -13.37 3.73
N LEU A 101 -3.52 -12.18 4.06
CA LEU A 101 -4.69 -11.98 4.90
C LEU A 101 -6.00 -12.53 4.28
N PRO A 102 -6.28 -12.41 2.96
CA PRO A 102 -7.45 -13.04 2.34
C PRO A 102 -7.42 -14.56 2.45
N VAL A 103 -6.27 -15.17 2.14
CA VAL A 103 -6.05 -16.61 2.27
C VAL A 103 -6.24 -17.06 3.72
N SER A 104 -5.58 -16.38 4.65
CA SER A 104 -5.61 -16.73 6.07
C SER A 104 -7.00 -16.59 6.66
N SER A 105 -7.70 -15.49 6.38
CA SER A 105 -9.03 -15.22 6.93
C SER A 105 -10.09 -16.16 6.35
N THR A 106 -10.06 -16.40 5.04
CA THR A 106 -10.98 -17.34 4.41
C THR A 106 -10.73 -18.77 4.90
N THR A 107 -9.47 -19.13 5.16
CA THR A 107 -9.15 -20.46 5.67
C THR A 107 -9.57 -20.63 7.13
N ALA A 108 -9.28 -19.64 7.98
CA ALA A 108 -9.61 -19.69 9.40
C ALA A 108 -11.13 -19.68 9.69
N TRP A 109 -11.93 -18.98 8.87
CA TRP A 109 -13.35 -18.76 9.15
C TRP A 109 -14.32 -19.22 8.05
N GLY A 110 -13.84 -19.64 6.87
CA GLY A 110 -14.65 -19.88 5.67
C GLY A 110 -14.30 -21.14 4.89
N ASN A 111 -13.74 -22.14 5.55
CA ASN A 111 -13.32 -23.44 4.97
C ASN A 111 -12.29 -23.33 3.84
N GLY A 112 -11.64 -22.18 3.66
CA GLY A 112 -10.57 -22.02 2.68
C GLY A 112 -11.03 -22.00 1.22
N HIS A 113 -12.32 -21.72 0.94
CA HIS A 113 -12.88 -21.78 -0.41
C HIS A 113 -12.14 -20.89 -1.41
N LEU A 114 -11.56 -21.51 -2.45
CA LEU A 114 -10.68 -20.83 -3.40
C LEU A 114 -11.38 -19.68 -4.15
N ASN A 115 -12.65 -19.87 -4.54
CA ASN A 115 -13.43 -18.84 -5.23
C ASN A 115 -13.57 -17.55 -4.42
N PHE A 116 -13.67 -17.68 -3.08
CA PHE A 116 -13.82 -16.53 -2.21
C PHE A 116 -12.49 -15.80 -2.01
N ILE A 117 -11.40 -16.55 -1.87
CA ILE A 117 -10.03 -16.00 -1.85
C ILE A 117 -9.77 -15.20 -3.14
N ILE A 118 -10.06 -15.78 -4.31
CA ILE A 118 -9.89 -15.11 -5.61
C ILE A 118 -10.70 -13.80 -5.66
N LEU A 119 -11.93 -13.80 -5.17
CA LEU A 119 -12.77 -12.60 -5.15
C LEU A 119 -12.17 -11.48 -4.28
N GLN A 120 -11.66 -11.83 -3.10
CA GLN A 120 -11.01 -10.86 -2.21
C GLN A 120 -9.75 -10.27 -2.85
N GLU A 121 -8.89 -11.12 -3.40
CA GLU A 121 -7.64 -10.71 -4.06
C GLU A 121 -7.89 -9.79 -5.26
N VAL A 122 -8.83 -10.17 -6.13
CA VAL A 122 -9.24 -9.34 -7.27
C VAL A 122 -9.77 -7.98 -6.79
N SER A 123 -10.51 -7.96 -5.68
CA SER A 123 -11.03 -6.72 -5.11
C SER A 123 -9.94 -5.81 -4.57
N ILE A 124 -8.93 -6.37 -3.89
CA ILE A 124 -7.79 -5.61 -3.33
C ILE A 124 -6.92 -5.01 -4.44
N ILE A 125 -6.84 -5.65 -5.61
CA ILE A 125 -6.12 -5.13 -6.78
C ILE A 125 -6.95 -4.08 -7.54
N LEU A 126 -8.23 -4.35 -7.79
CA LEU A 126 -9.08 -3.48 -8.60
C LEU A 126 -9.51 -2.22 -7.85
N TRP A 127 -9.79 -2.32 -6.55
CA TRP A 127 -10.30 -1.19 -5.79
C TRP A 127 -9.37 0.03 -5.74
N PRO A 128 -8.04 -0.12 -5.54
CA PRO A 128 -7.12 1.01 -5.65
C PRO A 128 -7.15 1.67 -7.03
N LEU A 129 -7.25 0.89 -8.10
CA LEU A 129 -7.32 1.41 -9.47
C LEU A 129 -8.62 2.19 -9.70
N ILE A 130 -9.76 1.64 -9.30
CA ILE A 130 -11.07 2.31 -9.36
C ILE A 130 -11.03 3.59 -8.53
N SER A 131 -10.50 3.52 -7.31
CA SER A 131 -10.35 4.66 -6.40
C SER A 131 -9.51 5.76 -7.04
N TYR A 132 -8.40 5.40 -7.69
CA TYR A 132 -7.55 6.36 -8.39
C TYR A 132 -8.30 7.02 -9.55
N LEU A 133 -9.06 6.27 -10.34
CA LEU A 133 -9.91 6.82 -11.40
C LEU A 133 -10.96 7.79 -10.83
N ILE A 134 -11.59 7.46 -9.70
CA ILE A 134 -12.52 8.36 -9.00
C ILE A 134 -11.80 9.67 -8.65
N PHE A 135 -10.60 9.62 -8.05
CA PHE A 135 -9.82 10.82 -7.76
C PHE A 135 -9.52 11.64 -9.01
N VAL A 136 -9.14 11.01 -10.12
CA VAL A 136 -8.81 11.69 -11.38
C VAL A 136 -10.00 12.46 -11.95
N TYR A 137 -11.18 11.85 -11.95
CA TYR A 137 -12.39 12.48 -12.50
C TYR A 137 -13.03 13.49 -11.54
N CYS A 138 -12.89 13.29 -10.23
CA CYS A 138 -13.54 14.13 -9.24
C CYS A 138 -12.65 15.23 -8.66
N MET A 139 -11.31 15.15 -8.77
CA MET A 139 -10.41 16.21 -8.33
C MET A 139 -9.97 17.14 -9.46
N VAL A 140 -9.90 16.66 -10.70
CA VAL A 140 -9.49 17.48 -11.85
C VAL A 140 -10.75 17.92 -12.60
N ASN A 141 -10.96 19.22 -12.78
CA ASN A 141 -12.13 19.72 -13.50
C ASN A 141 -11.97 19.57 -15.03
N ARG A 142 -12.94 20.03 -15.83
CA ARG A 142 -12.84 19.98 -17.31
C ARG A 142 -11.79 20.90 -17.90
N ASN A 143 -11.40 21.94 -17.15
CA ASN A 143 -10.42 22.94 -17.53
C ASN A 143 -8.99 22.53 -17.16
N GLY A 144 -8.80 21.38 -16.49
CA GLY A 144 -7.48 20.91 -16.04
C GLY A 144 -7.03 21.48 -14.71
N GLU A 145 -7.92 22.12 -13.95
CA GLU A 145 -7.61 22.67 -12.64
C GLU A 145 -8.02 21.70 -11.54
N ILE A 146 -7.33 21.79 -10.41
CA ILE A 146 -7.56 20.92 -9.25
C ILE A 146 -8.56 21.57 -8.31
N ILE A 147 -9.51 20.77 -7.85
CA ILE A 147 -10.47 21.19 -6.85
C ILE A 147 -9.77 21.22 -5.49
N HIS A 148 -9.41 22.42 -5.03
CA HIS A 148 -8.67 22.63 -3.79
C HIS A 148 -9.52 22.60 -2.51
N SER A 149 -10.82 22.36 -2.62
CA SER A 149 -11.71 22.38 -1.45
C SER A 149 -11.47 21.18 -0.52
N GLU A 150 -11.08 21.48 0.72
CA GLU A 150 -10.86 20.47 1.76
C GLU A 150 -12.12 19.64 2.08
N LYS A 151 -13.31 20.25 2.00
CA LYS A 151 -14.58 19.52 2.17
C LYS A 151 -14.75 18.46 1.08
N TRP A 152 -14.44 18.81 -0.17
CA TRP A 152 -14.51 17.89 -1.29
C TRP A 152 -13.48 16.76 -1.19
N LYS A 153 -12.25 17.05 -0.78
CA LYS A 153 -11.22 16.02 -0.56
C LYS A 153 -11.64 15.02 0.52
N LYS A 154 -12.20 15.49 1.64
CA LYS A 154 -12.74 14.63 2.70
C LYS A 154 -13.90 13.77 2.20
N LEU A 155 -14.82 14.36 1.43
CA LEU A 155 -15.92 13.61 0.84
C LEU A 155 -15.41 12.48 -0.07
N LEU A 156 -14.43 12.78 -0.93
CA LEU A 156 -13.83 11.77 -1.81
C LEU A 156 -13.14 10.65 -1.04
N LEU A 157 -12.46 10.98 0.06
CA LEU A 157 -11.91 9.98 0.96
C LEU A 157 -12.99 9.08 1.54
N TYR A 158 -14.14 9.63 1.96
CA TYR A 158 -15.27 8.83 2.43
C TYR A 158 -15.92 8.00 1.33
N VAL A 159 -15.98 8.47 0.09
CA VAL A 159 -16.48 7.68 -1.04
C VAL A 159 -15.56 6.49 -1.33
N VAL A 160 -14.25 6.66 -1.21
CA VAL A 160 -13.24 5.63 -1.48
C VAL A 160 -13.07 4.64 -0.31
N MET A 161 -13.08 5.11 0.93
CA MET A 161 -12.94 4.24 2.10
C MET A 161 -14.29 3.67 2.58
N GLY A 162 -15.38 4.38 2.28
CA GLY A 162 -16.72 4.11 2.79
C GLY A 162 -17.22 2.70 2.51
N PRO A 163 -17.10 2.15 1.28
CA PRO A 163 -17.53 0.80 0.98
C PRO A 163 -16.86 -0.25 1.87
N GLY A 164 -15.54 -0.17 2.05
CA GLY A 164 -14.79 -1.08 2.92
C GLY A 164 -15.18 -0.92 4.39
N LEU A 165 -15.26 0.32 4.89
CA LEU A 165 -15.67 0.60 6.27
C LEU A 165 -17.11 0.17 6.57
N PHE A 166 -18.02 0.35 5.60
CA PHE A 166 -19.40 -0.10 5.71
C PHE A 166 -19.47 -1.63 5.77
N LEU A 167 -18.72 -2.32 4.89
CA LEU A 167 -18.62 -3.78 4.93
C LEU A 167 -18.08 -4.26 6.28
N SER A 168 -17.01 -3.65 6.79
CA SER A 168 -16.45 -3.97 8.11
C SER A 168 -17.47 -3.75 9.23
N PHE A 169 -18.20 -2.63 9.22
CA PHE A 169 -19.20 -2.33 10.24
C PHE A 169 -20.34 -3.34 10.25
N ILE A 170 -20.90 -3.66 9.08
CA ILE A 170 -21.96 -4.67 8.97
C ILE A 170 -21.44 -6.05 9.39
N SER A 171 -20.19 -6.38 9.05
CA SER A 171 -19.56 -7.65 9.46
C SER A 171 -19.44 -7.77 10.97
N LEU A 172 -19.08 -6.70 11.68
CA LEU A 172 -19.04 -6.69 13.15
C LEU A 172 -20.40 -7.03 13.78
N LEU A 173 -21.48 -6.48 13.23
CA LEU A 173 -22.83 -6.80 13.70
C LEU A 173 -23.15 -8.28 13.44
N LEU A 174 -22.82 -8.78 12.25
CA LEU A 174 -23.10 -10.18 11.89
C LEU A 174 -22.24 -11.19 12.67
N ILE A 175 -21.00 -10.83 13.04
CA ILE A 175 -20.18 -11.65 13.96
C ILE A 175 -20.90 -11.80 15.30
N TYR A 176 -21.35 -10.69 15.88
CA TYR A 176 -22.01 -10.70 17.18
C TYR A 176 -23.37 -11.41 17.17
N PHE A 177 -24.18 -11.19 16.13
CA PHE A 177 -25.57 -11.68 16.08
C PHE A 177 -25.76 -13.01 15.36
N VAL A 178 -24.81 -13.44 14.50
CA VAL A 178 -25.02 -14.57 13.59
C VAL A 178 -23.92 -15.62 13.68
N SER A 179 -22.66 -15.29 13.35
CA SER A 179 -21.58 -16.28 13.29
C SER A 179 -20.20 -15.66 13.10
N ASP A 180 -19.17 -16.30 13.67
CA ASP A 180 -17.76 -15.99 13.43
C ASP A 180 -17.33 -16.13 11.96
N TYR A 181 -18.11 -16.82 11.12
CA TYR A 181 -17.93 -16.84 9.66
C TYR A 181 -17.80 -15.42 9.06
N TYR A 182 -18.49 -14.44 9.64
CA TYR A 182 -18.45 -13.06 9.14
C TYR A 182 -17.14 -12.31 9.44
N CYS A 183 -16.21 -12.91 10.19
CA CYS A 183 -14.83 -12.41 10.33
C CYS A 183 -14.14 -12.25 8.98
N ILE A 184 -14.47 -13.08 7.99
CA ILE A 184 -13.86 -12.99 6.66
C ILE A 184 -14.25 -11.68 5.96
N TYR A 185 -15.50 -11.25 6.10
CA TYR A 185 -16.00 -9.99 5.52
C TYR A 185 -15.49 -8.78 6.30
N LEU A 186 -15.23 -8.92 7.61
CA LEU A 186 -14.58 -7.90 8.40
C LEU A 186 -13.17 -7.61 7.88
N VAL A 187 -12.36 -8.67 7.72
CA VAL A 187 -11.00 -8.57 7.16
C VAL A 187 -11.05 -7.98 5.76
N TRP A 188 -11.92 -8.52 4.89
CA TRP A 188 -12.08 -8.03 3.53
C TRP A 188 -12.44 -6.53 3.47
N GLY A 189 -13.38 -6.08 4.32
CA GLY A 189 -13.76 -4.66 4.39
C GLY A 189 -12.61 -3.76 4.83
N LEU A 190 -11.79 -4.20 5.79
CA LEU A 190 -10.62 -3.45 6.26
C LEU A 190 -9.56 -3.36 5.16
N GLU A 191 -9.30 -4.48 4.47
CA GLU A 191 -8.37 -4.50 3.35
C GLU A 191 -8.83 -3.63 2.20
N LEU A 192 -10.12 -3.67 1.86
CA LEU A 192 -10.71 -2.81 0.83
C LEU A 192 -10.52 -1.34 1.20
N ALA A 193 -10.80 -0.95 2.45
CA ALA A 193 -10.65 0.42 2.93
C ALA A 193 -9.18 0.90 2.92
N LEU A 194 -8.23 0.00 3.20
CA LEU A 194 -6.80 0.31 3.28
C LEU A 194 -6.06 0.14 1.95
N SER A 195 -6.59 -0.65 1.00
CA SER A 195 -5.93 -0.94 -0.28
C SER A 195 -5.54 0.31 -1.09
N PRO A 196 -6.27 1.45 -1.09
CA PRO A 196 -5.80 2.65 -1.78
C PRO A 196 -4.47 3.20 -1.24
N ALA A 197 -4.09 2.82 -0.01
CA ALA A 197 -2.80 3.15 0.57
C ALA A 197 -1.63 2.46 -0.15
N LEU A 198 -1.87 1.39 -0.91
CA LEU A 198 -0.84 0.76 -1.75
C LEU A 198 -0.38 1.71 -2.87
N ILE A 199 -1.29 2.52 -3.41
CA ILE A 199 -0.92 3.54 -4.41
C ILE A 199 -0.25 4.72 -3.72
N SER A 200 -0.76 5.17 -2.56
CA SER A 200 -0.17 6.30 -1.84
C SER A 200 1.21 5.99 -1.23
N GLY A 201 1.51 4.71 -1.00
CA GLY A 201 2.81 4.23 -0.58
C GLY A 201 3.92 4.67 -1.54
N TRP A 202 3.70 4.57 -2.86
CA TRP A 202 4.69 4.97 -3.87
C TRP A 202 5.10 6.44 -3.78
N PHE A 203 4.13 7.32 -3.58
CA PHE A 203 4.37 8.73 -3.35
C PHE A 203 5.27 8.95 -2.12
N THR A 204 5.00 8.23 -1.03
CA THR A 204 5.78 8.31 0.21
C THR A 204 7.21 7.76 0.05
N ILE A 205 7.40 6.70 -0.76
CA ILE A 205 8.71 6.12 -1.07
C ILE A 205 9.56 7.09 -1.89
N LEU A 206 8.95 7.75 -2.88
CA LEU A 206 9.63 8.65 -3.81
C LEU A 206 9.85 10.06 -3.23
N TYR A 207 9.19 10.39 -2.11
CA TYR A 207 9.32 11.70 -1.47
C TYR A 207 10.78 12.15 -1.29
N PRO A 208 11.70 11.31 -0.77
CA PRO A 208 13.07 11.75 -0.53
C PRO A 208 13.86 12.06 -1.81
N LEU A 209 13.49 11.43 -2.93
CA LEU A 209 14.14 11.67 -4.22
C LEU A 209 13.76 13.03 -4.81
N ARG A 210 12.58 13.54 -4.45
CA ARG A 210 12.02 14.79 -4.99
C ARG A 210 12.27 16.01 -4.11
N HIS A 211 12.46 15.79 -2.82
CA HIS A 211 12.61 16.85 -1.82
C HIS A 211 14.03 16.91 -1.26
N LYS A 212 15.03 16.94 -2.16
CA LYS A 212 16.47 16.95 -1.84
C LYS A 212 16.84 18.06 -0.84
N SER A 213 16.32 19.28 -1.04
CA SER A 213 16.60 20.45 -0.20
C SER A 213 16.12 20.28 1.25
N ASN A 214 15.00 19.61 1.47
CA ASN A 214 14.47 19.32 2.80
C ASN A 214 15.26 18.22 3.54
N LEU A 215 16.12 17.49 2.82
CA LEU A 215 16.89 16.35 3.33
C LEU A 215 18.39 16.62 3.42
N ALA A 216 18.90 17.63 2.71
CA ALA A 216 20.29 18.08 2.78
C ALA A 216 20.71 18.51 4.20
N VAL A 217 19.75 18.91 5.04
CA VAL A 217 19.99 19.22 6.47
C VAL A 217 20.07 17.94 7.33
N ALA A 218 19.60 16.78 6.85
CA ALA A 218 19.44 15.57 7.65
C ALA A 218 20.60 14.55 7.55
N SER A 219 21.31 14.43 6.41
CA SER A 219 22.52 13.58 6.27
C SER A 219 23.20 13.71 4.89
N GLU A 220 24.52 13.84 4.87
CA GLU A 220 25.36 13.84 3.65
C GLU A 220 25.26 12.54 2.83
N VAL A 221 25.15 11.39 3.52
CA VAL A 221 25.00 10.05 2.90
C VAL A 221 23.63 9.89 2.23
N GLN A 222 22.60 10.48 2.82
CA GLN A 222 21.27 10.50 2.20
C GLN A 222 21.27 11.34 0.93
N SER A 223 21.94 12.50 0.93
CA SER A 223 22.06 13.34 -0.27
C SER A 223 22.68 12.56 -1.42
N GLN A 224 23.84 11.93 -1.22
CA GLN A 224 24.54 11.20 -2.29
C GLN A 224 23.74 10.02 -2.87
N ALA A 225 23.05 9.23 -2.03
CA ALA A 225 22.24 8.11 -2.50
C ALA A 225 20.97 8.57 -3.23
N VAL A 226 20.39 9.68 -2.76
CA VAL A 226 19.27 10.34 -3.44
C VAL A 226 19.72 10.96 -4.76
N ASP A 227 20.91 11.55 -4.81
CA ASP A 227 21.49 12.16 -6.01
C ASP A 227 21.75 11.10 -7.07
N ALA A 228 22.48 10.03 -6.76
CA ALA A 228 22.73 8.95 -7.71
C ALA A 228 21.45 8.31 -8.28
N LEU A 229 20.44 8.08 -7.43
CA LEU A 229 19.17 7.50 -7.88
C LEU A 229 18.30 8.51 -8.64
N SER A 230 18.27 9.77 -8.21
CA SER A 230 17.58 10.86 -8.91
C SER A 230 18.17 11.09 -10.29
N ASP A 231 19.49 11.18 -10.40
CA ASP A 231 20.19 11.48 -11.64
C ASP A 231 19.95 10.34 -12.64
N THR A 232 20.02 9.08 -12.18
CA THR A 232 19.67 7.89 -13.00
C THR A 232 18.21 7.90 -13.47
N LEU A 233 17.27 8.35 -12.63
CA LEU A 233 15.84 8.40 -12.97
C LEU A 233 15.51 9.58 -13.89
N GLN A 234 16.17 10.73 -13.70
CA GLN A 234 16.01 11.94 -14.50
C GLN A 234 16.60 11.74 -15.90
N GLU A 235 17.84 11.22 -16.00
CA GLU A 235 18.56 10.99 -17.26
C GLU A 235 17.83 9.99 -18.19
N LYS A 236 16.98 9.10 -17.65
CA LYS A 236 16.23 8.11 -18.43
C LYS A 236 14.78 8.45 -18.78
N TYR A 237 14.08 9.27 -17.99
CA TYR A 237 12.61 9.37 -18.13
C TYR A 237 12.00 10.75 -17.87
N PHE A 238 12.76 11.74 -17.38
CA PHE A 238 12.24 13.09 -17.15
C PHE A 238 13.07 14.06 -17.99
N ASP A 239 12.59 14.37 -19.19
CA ASP A 239 13.10 15.48 -20.00
C ASP A 239 13.29 16.72 -19.12
N THR A 240 14.53 17.10 -18.90
CA THR A 240 14.93 18.29 -18.13
C THR A 240 14.59 19.59 -18.87
N ASP A 241 14.14 19.50 -20.12
CA ASP A 241 14.03 20.63 -21.06
C ASP A 241 12.64 21.28 -21.16
N LYS A 242 11.85 21.29 -20.09
CA LYS A 242 10.69 22.21 -19.95
C LYS A 242 10.55 22.76 -18.55
N PHE A 243 11.47 23.66 -18.20
CA PHE A 243 11.24 24.73 -17.22
C PHE A 243 11.01 26.04 -17.95
#